data_AF-A0A957YXS9-F1
#
_entry.id   AF-A0A957YXS9-F1
#
_cell.length_a   1.000
_cell.length_b   1.000
_cell.length_c   1.000
_cell.angle_alpha   90.00
_cell.angle_beta   90.00
_cell.angle_gamma   90.00
#
_symmetry.space_group_name_H-M   'P 1'
#
loop_
_entity.id
_entity.type
_entity.pdbx_description
1 polymer ?
#
loop_
_entity_poly.entity_id
_entity_poly.type
_entity_poly.pdbx_seq_one_letter_code
_entity_poly.pdbx_strand_id
1 'polypeptide(L)'
;MLANERTITRPYIMDKSMGAAVDLDAIDLPTTNADGLPVIDLTQEQKYLFDLRGWLLIPGVLSEDEAAEMRDFALRLHNEPESFPEHERNALGGPLQRLADHPQVVGFMNEFVAYPGLSSQECYGFRQESCSLFYRAVGQGKFGPHNGSGMLRFPGDSHTYHCIPGKANAGLTRVVWELNPVRKGEGGTLLISGTHKGVYQAPTSVNDPNSPIWETYECPPGSLLFFTEALTHSATPWTNSHNDRVAIFSCYNTVNSK
;
A
#
# COMPACT_ATOMS: atom_id res chain seq x y z
N MET A 1 -34.08 8.62 12.75
CA MET A 1 -34.20 7.93 11.45
C MET A 1 -33.27 6.74 11.49
N LEU A 2 -33.79 5.53 11.38
CA LEU A 2 -32.97 4.33 11.23
C LEU A 2 -32.26 4.44 9.88
N ALA A 3 -30.94 4.33 9.88
CA ALA A 3 -30.19 4.23 8.63
C ALA A 3 -30.68 2.99 7.89
N ASN A 4 -31.16 3.16 6.66
CA ASN A 4 -31.49 2.05 5.79
C ASN A 4 -30.16 1.37 5.44
N GLU A 5 -29.83 0.26 6.11
CA GLU A 5 -28.66 -0.55 5.75
C GLU A 5 -28.82 -1.01 4.31
N ARG A 6 -27.97 -0.50 3.42
CA ARG A 6 -27.94 -0.94 2.03
C ARG A 6 -27.31 -2.31 1.97
N THR A 7 -28.01 -3.28 1.39
CA THR A 7 -27.44 -4.59 1.11
C THR A 7 -26.31 -4.46 0.09
N ILE A 8 -25.11 -4.88 0.45
CA ILE A 8 -23.95 -4.95 -0.46
C ILE A 8 -24.05 -6.29 -1.20
N THR A 9 -24.18 -6.22 -2.52
CA THR A 9 -24.24 -7.41 -3.39
C THR A 9 -22.89 -7.68 -4.04
N ARG A 10 -22.63 -8.95 -4.37
CA ARG A 10 -21.42 -9.33 -5.10
C ARG A 10 -21.41 -8.75 -6.52
N PRO A 11 -20.22 -8.41 -7.06
CA PRO A 11 -20.10 -7.97 -8.43
C PRO A 11 -20.40 -9.12 -9.41
N TYR A 12 -20.96 -8.77 -10.56
CA TYR A 12 -21.07 -9.69 -11.70
C TYR A 12 -19.84 -9.52 -12.60
N ILE A 13 -19.00 -10.56 -12.68
CA ILE A 13 -17.76 -10.55 -13.46
C ILE A 13 -17.88 -11.61 -14.56
N MET A 14 -17.49 -11.26 -15.79
CA MET A 14 -17.46 -12.18 -16.92
C MET A 14 -16.06 -12.77 -17.08
N ASP A 15 -16.00 -14.10 -17.19
CA ASP A 15 -14.81 -14.88 -17.50
C ASP A 15 -14.48 -14.80 -19.00
N LYS A 16 -13.21 -15.07 -19.32
CA LYS A 16 -12.71 -15.24 -20.69
C LYS A 16 -13.28 -16.48 -21.39
N SER A 17 -13.78 -17.49 -20.65
CA SER A 17 -14.39 -18.68 -21.24
C SER A 17 -15.78 -18.35 -21.76
N MET A 18 -15.82 -17.88 -23.01
CA MET A 18 -17.06 -17.58 -23.75
C MET A 18 -18.01 -16.60 -23.02
N GLY A 19 -17.51 -15.78 -22.09
CA GLY A 19 -18.32 -14.84 -21.32
C GLY A 19 -19.13 -15.46 -20.18
N ALA A 20 -18.80 -16.68 -19.73
CA ALA A 20 -19.40 -17.27 -18.54
C ALA A 20 -19.22 -16.38 -17.30
N ALA A 21 -20.10 -16.45 -16.31
CA ALA A 21 -19.90 -15.72 -15.06
C ALA A 21 -18.72 -16.33 -14.27
N VAL A 22 -17.88 -15.49 -13.67
CA VAL A 22 -16.86 -15.93 -12.72
C VAL A 22 -17.54 -16.40 -11.43
N ASP A 23 -17.25 -17.63 -11.02
CA ASP A 23 -17.61 -18.13 -9.70
C ASP A 23 -16.65 -17.55 -8.65
N LEU A 24 -17.10 -16.49 -7.97
CA LEU A 24 -16.31 -15.84 -6.93
C LEU A 24 -16.14 -16.70 -5.67
N ASP A 25 -17.00 -17.70 -5.44
CA ASP A 25 -16.88 -18.63 -4.31
C ASP A 25 -15.80 -19.68 -4.55
N ALA A 26 -15.52 -19.99 -5.82
CA ALA A 26 -14.48 -20.92 -6.22
C ALA A 26 -13.06 -20.30 -6.22
N ILE A 27 -12.94 -19.00 -5.92
CA ILE A 27 -11.64 -18.32 -5.87
C ILE A 27 -10.90 -18.73 -4.59
N ASP A 28 -9.80 -19.47 -4.77
CA ASP A 28 -8.94 -19.96 -3.68
C ASP A 28 -7.86 -18.93 -3.32
N LEU A 29 -8.24 -17.88 -2.58
CA LEU A 29 -7.31 -16.90 -2.03
C LEU A 29 -6.86 -17.30 -0.61
N PRO A 30 -5.59 -17.06 -0.24
CA PRO A 30 -5.05 -17.34 1.09
C PRO A 30 -5.93 -16.76 2.20
N THR A 31 -6.27 -17.61 3.17
CA THR A 31 -7.06 -17.23 4.35
C THR A 31 -6.19 -17.02 5.60
N THR A 32 -4.93 -17.43 5.55
CA THR A 32 -3.91 -17.15 6.56
C THR A 32 -2.63 -16.63 5.91
N ASN A 33 -1.78 -15.95 6.70
CA ASN A 33 -0.42 -15.64 6.27
C ASN A 33 0.55 -16.83 6.52
N ALA A 34 1.85 -16.64 6.28
CA ALA A 34 2.85 -17.70 6.43
C ALA A 34 3.04 -18.16 7.90
N ASP A 35 2.70 -17.30 8.86
CA ASP A 35 2.71 -17.62 10.30
C ASP A 35 1.41 -18.30 10.77
N GLY A 36 0.45 -18.54 9.85
CA GLY A 36 -0.85 -19.13 10.18
C GLY A 36 -1.84 -18.16 10.83
N LEU A 37 -1.57 -16.85 10.82
CA LEU A 37 -2.48 -15.83 11.32
C LEU A 37 -3.61 -15.58 10.31
N PRO A 38 -4.86 -15.43 10.76
CA PRO A 38 -5.99 -15.23 9.86
C PRO A 38 -5.89 -13.89 9.14
N VAL A 39 -6.11 -13.89 7.83
CA VAL A 39 -6.14 -12.70 6.97
C VAL A 39 -7.22 -11.73 7.45
N ILE A 40 -6.91 -10.43 7.41
CA ILE A 40 -7.85 -9.38 7.79
C ILE A 40 -8.39 -8.73 6.52
N ASP A 41 -9.65 -9.04 6.20
CA ASP A 41 -10.34 -8.45 5.06
C ASP A 41 -10.58 -6.96 5.24
N LEU A 42 -10.55 -6.23 4.12
CA LEU A 42 -10.95 -4.83 4.10
C LEU A 42 -12.47 -4.71 4.28
N THR A 43 -12.88 -3.76 5.10
CA THR A 43 -14.28 -3.33 5.20
C THR A 43 -14.75 -2.70 3.89
N GLN A 44 -16.07 -2.66 3.66
CA GLN A 44 -16.63 -2.00 2.49
C GLN A 44 -16.23 -0.51 2.41
N GLU A 45 -16.16 0.17 3.55
CA GLU A 45 -15.74 1.56 3.62
C GLU A 45 -14.27 1.72 3.22
N GLN A 46 -13.37 0.86 3.69
CA GLN A 46 -11.96 0.87 3.28
C GLN A 46 -11.80 0.63 1.79
N LYS A 47 -12.55 -0.33 1.22
CA LYS A 47 -12.56 -0.58 -0.24
C LYS A 47 -13.03 0.66 -1.01
N TYR A 48 -14.10 1.30 -0.55
CA TYR A 48 -14.65 2.51 -1.16
C TYR A 48 -13.68 3.69 -1.08
N LEU A 49 -13.06 3.92 0.07
CA LEU A 49 -12.10 5.01 0.28
C LEU A 49 -10.83 4.81 -0.55
N PHE A 50 -10.29 3.58 -0.61
CA PHE A 50 -9.15 3.28 -1.47
C PHE A 50 -9.50 3.49 -2.95
N ASP A 51 -10.66 3.02 -3.41
CA ASP A 51 -11.08 3.21 -4.80
C ASP A 51 -11.30 4.68 -5.17
N LEU A 52 -11.86 5.46 -4.25
CA LEU A 52 -12.11 6.90 -4.41
C LEU A 52 -10.79 7.68 -4.49
N ARG A 53 -9.86 7.40 -3.58
CA ARG A 53 -8.66 8.23 -3.38
C ARG A 53 -7.41 7.67 -4.07
N GLY A 54 -7.34 6.36 -4.28
CA GLY A 54 -6.13 5.63 -4.67
C GLY A 54 -5.14 5.39 -3.53
N TRP A 55 -5.54 5.71 -2.30
CA TRP A 55 -4.77 5.45 -1.09
C TRP A 55 -5.68 5.22 0.13
N LEU A 56 -5.14 4.52 1.13
CA LEU A 56 -5.83 4.18 2.37
C LEU A 56 -4.83 4.14 3.52
N LEU A 57 -5.09 4.92 4.57
CA LEU A 57 -4.35 4.86 5.83
C LEU A 57 -5.17 4.08 6.85
N ILE A 58 -4.53 3.10 7.51
CA ILE A 58 -5.07 2.35 8.64
C ILE A 58 -4.18 2.66 9.85
N PRO A 59 -4.63 3.48 10.81
CA PRO A 59 -3.83 3.89 11.95
C PRO A 59 -3.57 2.74 12.95
N GLY A 60 -2.36 2.68 13.51
CA GLY A 60 -2.03 1.84 14.67
C GLY A 60 -2.35 0.35 14.49
N VAL A 61 -2.00 -0.22 13.34
CA VAL A 61 -2.21 -1.65 13.05
C VAL A 61 -1.30 -2.51 13.93
N LEU A 62 -0.04 -2.09 14.11
CA LEU A 62 0.85 -2.69 15.10
C LEU A 62 0.59 -2.08 16.48
N SER A 63 0.72 -2.90 17.51
CA SER A 63 0.80 -2.41 18.88
C SER A 63 2.03 -1.53 19.10
N GLU A 64 2.05 -0.77 20.20
CA GLU A 64 3.18 0.09 20.54
C GLU A 64 4.48 -0.71 20.70
N ASP A 65 4.41 -1.89 21.33
CA ASP A 65 5.55 -2.78 21.54
C ASP A 65 6.09 -3.35 20.22
N GLU A 66 5.20 -3.80 19.32
CA GLU A 66 5.58 -4.30 17.99
C GLU A 66 6.22 -3.19 17.14
N ALA A 67 5.61 -2.01 17.13
CA ALA A 67 6.15 -0.86 16.42
C ALA A 67 7.51 -0.43 16.98
N ALA A 68 7.69 -0.49 18.31
CA ALA A 68 8.96 -0.18 18.96
C ALA A 68 10.06 -1.20 18.61
N GLU A 69 9.77 -2.49 18.70
CA GLU A 69 10.70 -3.56 18.34
C GLU A 69 11.20 -3.40 16.89
N MET A 70 10.27 -3.16 15.96
CA MET A 70 10.59 -2.96 14.54
C MET A 70 11.37 -1.67 14.30
N ARG A 71 11.00 -0.58 14.99
CA ARG A 71 11.71 0.70 14.89
C ARG A 71 13.14 0.58 15.39
N ASP A 72 13.37 -0.08 16.51
CA ASP A 72 14.69 -0.27 17.08
C ASP A 72 15.58 -1.09 16.16
N PHE A 73 15.04 -2.17 15.57
CA PHE A 73 15.73 -2.92 14.53
C PHE A 73 16.07 -2.05 13.31
N ALA A 74 15.10 -1.28 12.80
CA ALA A 74 15.29 -0.42 11.64
C ALA A 74 16.34 0.68 11.87
N LEU A 75 16.35 1.30 13.04
CA LEU A 75 17.36 2.30 13.42
C LEU A 75 18.75 1.67 13.54
N ARG A 76 18.86 0.49 14.14
CA ARG A 76 20.13 -0.23 14.21
C ARG A 76 20.60 -0.69 12.82
N LEU A 77 19.68 -1.10 11.95
CA LEU A 77 19.99 -1.44 10.56
C LEU A 77 20.54 -0.23 9.80
N HIS A 78 20.00 0.97 10.05
CA HIS A 78 20.49 2.20 9.43
C HIS A 78 21.88 2.60 9.93
N ASN A 79 22.08 2.59 11.25
CA ASN A 79 23.28 3.16 11.88
C ASN A 79 24.44 2.16 11.97
N GLU A 80 24.14 0.89 12.21
CA GLU A 80 25.11 -0.17 12.52
C GLU A 80 24.76 -1.49 11.79
N PRO A 81 24.61 -1.49 10.44
CA PRO A 81 24.18 -2.68 9.68
C PRO A 81 25.10 -3.88 9.89
N GLU A 82 26.41 -3.65 10.07
CA GLU A 82 27.41 -4.69 10.31
C GLU A 82 27.20 -5.45 11.63
N SER A 83 26.39 -4.91 12.54
CA SER A 83 26.06 -5.54 13.81
C SER A 83 25.05 -6.70 13.68
N PHE A 84 24.45 -6.89 12.50
CA PHE A 84 23.59 -8.04 12.17
C PHE A 84 24.33 -9.08 11.33
N PRO A 85 23.91 -10.36 11.36
CA PRO A 85 24.31 -11.36 10.37
C PRO A 85 23.99 -10.89 8.94
N GLU A 86 24.82 -11.21 7.97
CA GLU A 86 24.71 -10.72 6.57
C GLU A 86 23.29 -10.87 5.97
N HIS A 87 22.64 -12.02 6.21
CA HIS A 87 21.30 -12.33 5.68
C HIS A 87 20.16 -11.48 6.29
N GLU A 88 20.41 -10.82 7.43
CA GLU A 88 19.44 -9.93 8.09
C GLU A 88 19.69 -8.44 7.80
N ARG A 89 20.75 -8.09 7.06
CA ARG A 89 21.13 -6.68 6.77
C ARG A 89 20.27 -6.05 5.68
N ASN A 90 18.95 -6.18 5.78
CA ASN A 90 18.00 -5.69 4.81
C ASN A 90 16.64 -5.41 5.46
N ALA A 91 15.75 -4.73 4.73
CA ALA A 91 14.45 -4.31 5.22
C ALA A 91 13.42 -5.46 5.39
N LEU A 92 13.82 -6.71 5.15
CA LEU A 92 13.08 -7.93 5.44
C LEU A 92 13.78 -8.79 6.50
N GLY A 93 14.81 -8.26 7.17
CA GLY A 93 15.52 -8.95 8.24
C GLY A 93 14.81 -8.87 9.59
N GLY A 94 15.09 -9.85 10.45
CA GLY A 94 14.64 -9.87 11.83
C GLY A 94 13.13 -9.63 12.00
N PRO A 95 12.69 -8.76 12.92
CA PRO A 95 11.27 -8.53 13.18
C PRO A 95 10.53 -7.89 12.01
N LEU A 96 11.23 -7.25 11.06
CA LEU A 96 10.62 -6.57 9.91
C LEU A 96 10.03 -7.56 8.89
N GLN A 97 10.47 -8.82 8.88
CA GLN A 97 9.94 -9.84 7.96
C GLN A 97 8.42 -10.00 8.10
N ARG A 98 7.89 -9.85 9.33
CA ARG A 98 6.45 -9.93 9.66
C ARG A 98 5.61 -8.88 8.93
N LEU A 99 6.23 -7.81 8.44
CA LEU A 99 5.56 -6.74 7.71
C LEU A 99 5.23 -7.12 6.26
N ALA A 100 5.93 -8.11 5.69
CA ALA A 100 5.83 -8.49 4.28
C ALA A 100 4.51 -9.20 3.95
N ASP A 101 4.00 -9.98 4.89
CA ASP A 101 2.73 -10.70 4.75
C ASP A 101 1.87 -10.57 6.00
N HIS A 102 1.98 -9.43 6.68
CA HIS A 102 1.07 -9.09 7.78
C HIS A 102 -0.39 -9.32 7.34
N PRO A 103 -1.29 -9.87 8.17
CA PRO A 103 -2.65 -10.21 7.76
C PRO A 103 -3.45 -9.10 7.07
N GLN A 104 -3.26 -7.85 7.51
CA GLN A 104 -3.86 -6.66 6.88
C GLN A 104 -3.31 -6.39 5.46
N VAL A 105 -2.03 -6.69 5.21
CA VAL A 105 -1.39 -6.58 3.89
C VAL A 105 -1.94 -7.68 2.97
N VAL A 106 -1.97 -8.93 3.43
CA VAL A 106 -2.50 -10.05 2.62
C VAL A 106 -3.96 -9.80 2.23
N GLY A 107 -4.80 -9.34 3.16
CA GLY A 107 -6.20 -9.03 2.87
C GLY A 107 -6.36 -7.89 1.85
N PHE A 108 -5.51 -6.86 1.93
CA PHE A 108 -5.47 -5.82 0.91
C PHE A 108 -5.04 -6.39 -0.45
N MET A 109 -3.99 -7.19 -0.50
CA MET A 109 -3.46 -7.76 -1.74
C MET A 109 -4.46 -8.72 -2.37
N ASN A 110 -5.13 -9.58 -1.59
CA ASN A 110 -6.22 -10.45 -2.04
C ASN A 110 -7.35 -9.66 -2.72
N GLU A 111 -7.68 -8.48 -2.19
CA GLU A 111 -8.73 -7.64 -2.77
C GLU A 111 -8.26 -6.94 -4.06
N PHE A 112 -7.10 -6.26 -4.03
CA PHE A 112 -6.74 -5.28 -5.06
C PHE A 112 -5.60 -5.71 -5.99
N VAL A 113 -4.79 -6.70 -5.67
CA VAL A 113 -3.55 -7.00 -6.43
C VAL A 113 -3.50 -8.42 -6.93
N ALA A 114 -3.94 -9.38 -6.11
CA ALA A 114 -3.80 -10.80 -6.37
C ALA A 114 -4.42 -11.19 -7.71
N TYR A 115 -3.77 -12.14 -8.38
CA TYR A 115 -4.31 -12.85 -9.51
C TYR A 115 -4.81 -14.23 -9.04
N PRO A 116 -6.14 -14.41 -8.90
CA PRO A 116 -6.72 -15.65 -8.37
C PRO A 116 -6.24 -16.93 -9.07
N GLY A 117 -6.02 -16.89 -10.38
CA GLY A 117 -5.61 -18.06 -11.16
C GLY A 117 -4.19 -18.56 -10.88
N LEU A 118 -3.39 -17.84 -10.09
CA LEU A 118 -2.07 -18.27 -9.60
C LEU A 118 -2.00 -18.24 -8.07
N SER A 119 -3.15 -18.18 -7.39
CA SER A 119 -3.25 -18.20 -5.94
C SER A 119 -3.74 -19.56 -5.45
N SER A 120 -3.34 -19.91 -4.23
CA SER A 120 -3.92 -21.01 -3.46
C SER A 120 -3.76 -20.72 -1.96
N GLN A 121 -4.24 -21.61 -1.08
CA GLN A 121 -3.95 -21.49 0.36
C GLN A 121 -2.44 -21.51 0.71
N GLU A 122 -1.60 -22.08 -0.16
CA GLU A 122 -0.14 -22.18 0.07
C GLU A 122 0.66 -21.20 -0.79
N CYS A 123 0.01 -20.41 -1.64
CA CYS A 123 0.67 -19.53 -2.60
C CYS A 123 -0.08 -18.20 -2.74
N TYR A 124 0.60 -17.11 -2.44
CA TYR A 124 0.08 -15.76 -2.66
C TYR A 124 -0.09 -15.47 -4.16
N GLY A 125 -1.28 -15.02 -4.57
CA GLY A 125 -1.54 -14.55 -5.94
C GLY A 125 -0.87 -13.22 -6.31
N PHE A 126 0.03 -12.71 -5.48
CA PHE A 126 0.78 -11.46 -5.66
C PHE A 126 2.26 -11.69 -5.29
N ARG A 127 3.13 -10.75 -5.65
CA ARG A 127 4.56 -10.78 -5.31
C ARG A 127 5.03 -9.44 -4.77
N GLN A 128 6.01 -9.47 -3.88
CA GLN A 128 6.72 -8.27 -3.42
C GLN A 128 7.90 -7.98 -4.36
N GLU A 129 7.88 -6.84 -5.03
CA GLU A 129 8.89 -6.36 -5.98
C GLU A 129 10.13 -5.82 -5.28
N SER A 130 9.91 -5.09 -4.19
CA SER A 130 10.97 -4.43 -3.42
C SER A 130 10.50 -4.20 -2.00
N CYS A 131 11.46 -4.12 -1.09
CA CYS A 131 11.28 -3.69 0.28
C CYS A 131 12.50 -2.84 0.67
N SER A 132 12.28 -1.70 1.30
CA SER A 132 13.37 -0.78 1.67
C SER A 132 13.05 0.00 2.93
N LEU A 133 14.08 0.24 3.72
CA LEU A 133 14.05 1.16 4.85
C LEU A 133 14.17 2.60 4.35
N PHE A 134 13.20 3.43 4.70
CA PHE A 134 13.20 4.86 4.45
C PHE A 134 13.40 5.61 5.77
N TYR A 135 14.67 5.88 6.08
CA TYR A 135 15.07 6.77 7.17
C TYR A 135 15.19 8.22 6.66
N ARG A 136 14.65 9.19 7.38
CA ARG A 136 14.85 10.62 7.10
C ARG A 136 14.96 11.46 8.37
N ALA A 137 16.09 12.14 8.51
CA ALA A 137 16.24 13.24 9.47
C ALA A 137 15.70 14.56 8.91
N VAL A 138 15.56 15.58 9.77
CA VAL A 138 15.11 16.93 9.36
C VAL A 138 15.94 17.46 8.19
N GLY A 139 15.25 17.98 7.17
CA GLY A 139 15.82 18.49 5.94
C GLY A 139 16.12 17.42 4.88
N GLN A 140 16.06 16.13 5.22
CA GLN A 140 16.27 15.05 4.25
C GLN A 140 14.99 14.72 3.48
N GLY A 141 15.16 14.22 2.26
CA GLY A 141 14.08 13.94 1.33
C GLY A 141 14.05 14.93 0.17
N LYS A 142 13.45 14.52 -0.94
CA LYS A 142 13.38 15.34 -2.15
C LYS A 142 11.95 15.32 -2.68
N PHE A 143 11.43 16.50 -2.95
CA PHE A 143 10.18 16.64 -3.68
C PHE A 143 10.38 16.27 -5.15
N GLY A 144 9.54 15.35 -5.64
CA GLY A 144 9.58 14.84 -7.00
C GLY A 144 8.26 14.17 -7.36
N PRO A 145 7.25 14.94 -7.78
CA PRO A 145 5.97 14.40 -8.22
C PRO A 145 6.14 13.46 -9.42
N HIS A 146 5.46 12.33 -9.38
CA HIS A 146 5.44 11.38 -10.49
C HIS A 146 4.15 10.55 -10.46
N ASN A 147 3.93 9.81 -11.56
CA ASN A 147 2.78 8.95 -11.82
C ASN A 147 1.43 9.69 -11.87
N GLY A 148 0.32 8.95 -11.95
CA GLY A 148 -1.02 9.45 -12.31
C GLY A 148 -1.54 8.80 -13.59
N SER A 149 -2.84 8.88 -13.86
CA SER A 149 -3.47 8.37 -15.08
C SER A 149 -3.22 6.88 -15.33
N GLY A 150 -3.61 6.03 -14.36
CA GLY A 150 -3.41 4.57 -14.43
C GLY A 150 -4.49 3.79 -15.19
N MET A 151 -5.58 4.45 -15.62
CA MET A 151 -6.66 3.78 -16.36
C MET A 151 -6.22 3.44 -17.78
N LEU A 152 -6.47 2.19 -18.21
CA LEU A 152 -6.24 1.70 -19.58
C LEU A 152 -4.78 1.86 -20.07
N ARG A 153 -3.81 1.75 -19.17
CA ARG A 153 -2.41 1.65 -19.56
C ARG A 153 -2.14 0.30 -20.25
N PHE A 154 -1.30 0.32 -21.28
CA PHE A 154 -1.06 -0.84 -22.15
C PHE A 154 -0.04 -1.84 -21.55
N PRO A 155 -0.01 -3.09 -22.05
CA PRO A 155 0.89 -4.12 -21.56
C PRO A 155 2.36 -3.69 -21.54
N GLY A 156 3.06 -4.02 -20.45
CA GLY A 156 4.45 -3.60 -20.18
C GLY A 156 4.57 -2.45 -19.17
N ASP A 157 3.44 -1.88 -18.76
CA ASP A 157 3.36 -0.98 -17.60
C ASP A 157 2.67 -1.69 -16.43
N SER A 158 3.21 -1.51 -15.22
CA SER A 158 2.64 -2.03 -13.99
C SER A 158 1.86 -0.97 -13.20
N HIS A 159 1.96 0.32 -13.53
CA HIS A 159 1.28 1.44 -12.86
C HIS A 159 -0.18 1.57 -13.31
N THR A 160 -0.94 0.49 -13.19
CA THR A 160 -2.27 0.36 -13.76
C THR A 160 -3.35 0.33 -12.69
N TYR A 161 -4.51 0.90 -13.00
CA TYR A 161 -5.70 0.76 -12.18
C TYR A 161 -6.86 0.38 -13.08
N HIS A 162 -7.41 -0.82 -12.87
CA HIS A 162 -8.57 -1.33 -13.61
C HIS A 162 -9.73 -1.53 -12.65
N CYS A 163 -10.92 -1.11 -13.06
CA CYS A 163 -12.11 -1.31 -12.24
C CYS A 163 -13.33 -1.58 -13.10
N ILE A 164 -14.20 -2.42 -12.56
CA ILE A 164 -15.58 -2.62 -12.98
C ILE A 164 -16.47 -2.43 -11.74
N PRO A 165 -17.78 -2.20 -11.89
CA PRO A 165 -18.66 -2.05 -10.73
C PRO A 165 -18.49 -3.21 -9.73
N GLY A 166 -18.03 -2.88 -8.52
CA GLY A 166 -17.83 -3.81 -7.41
C GLY A 166 -16.50 -4.58 -7.40
N LYS A 167 -15.59 -4.39 -8.35
CA LYS A 167 -14.23 -4.96 -8.29
C LYS A 167 -13.19 -4.05 -8.93
N ALA A 168 -12.04 -3.89 -8.27
CA ALA A 168 -10.89 -3.19 -8.83
C ALA A 168 -9.62 -4.04 -8.73
N ASN A 169 -8.65 -3.71 -9.57
CA ASN A 169 -7.29 -4.23 -9.55
C ASN A 169 -6.33 -3.03 -9.67
N ALA A 170 -5.45 -2.89 -8.68
CA ALA A 170 -4.44 -1.86 -8.58
C ALA A 170 -3.06 -2.50 -8.81
N GLY A 171 -2.68 -2.64 -10.08
CA GLY A 171 -1.33 -3.06 -10.44
C GLY A 171 -0.31 -2.13 -9.80
N LEU A 172 0.78 -2.72 -9.30
CA LEU A 172 1.84 -2.07 -8.53
C LEU A 172 1.30 -1.19 -7.37
N THR A 173 1.32 -1.70 -6.16
CA THR A 173 0.84 -1.01 -4.95
C THR A 173 1.94 -0.88 -3.92
N ARG A 174 2.07 0.32 -3.35
CA ARG A 174 2.93 0.59 -2.20
C ARG A 174 2.23 0.26 -0.90
N VAL A 175 3.01 -0.32 0.00
CA VAL A 175 2.70 -0.52 1.41
C VAL A 175 3.77 0.20 2.21
N VAL A 176 3.34 1.13 3.06
CA VAL A 176 4.23 1.92 3.91
C VAL A 176 3.85 1.70 5.35
N TRP A 177 4.77 1.12 6.11
CA TRP A 177 4.68 1.02 7.56
C TRP A 177 5.39 2.21 8.17
N GLU A 178 4.65 3.09 8.84
CA GLU A 178 5.22 4.20 9.61
C GLU A 178 5.54 3.71 11.03
N LEU A 179 6.83 3.56 11.34
CA LEU A 179 7.30 3.04 12.63
C LEU A 179 7.49 4.14 13.68
N ASN A 180 7.33 5.40 13.27
CA ASN A 180 7.30 6.59 14.12
C ASN A 180 6.02 7.39 13.86
N PRO A 181 5.64 8.32 14.76
CA PRO A 181 4.54 9.22 14.48
C PRO A 181 4.86 10.09 13.26
N VAL A 182 3.86 10.26 12.39
CA VAL A 182 3.90 11.22 11.29
C VAL A 182 2.89 12.32 11.58
N ARG A 183 3.32 13.57 11.44
CA ARG A 183 2.43 14.73 11.54
C ARG A 183 2.06 15.24 10.16
N LYS A 184 0.82 15.69 10.05
CA LYS A 184 0.27 16.24 8.81
C LYS A 184 1.11 17.42 8.33
N GLY A 185 1.65 17.32 7.11
CA GLY A 185 2.43 18.40 6.49
C GLY A 185 3.89 18.46 6.91
N GLU A 186 4.39 17.50 7.71
CA GLU A 186 5.76 17.53 8.23
C GLU A 186 6.73 16.51 7.58
N GLY A 187 6.46 16.09 6.33
CA GLY A 187 7.38 15.18 5.62
C GLY A 187 6.84 13.80 5.25
N GLY A 188 5.61 13.50 5.63
CA GLY A 188 4.88 12.30 5.19
C GLY A 188 4.77 12.23 3.67
N THR A 189 4.36 11.07 3.15
CA THR A 189 4.12 10.92 1.70
C THR A 189 3.02 11.88 1.23
N LEU A 190 3.25 12.60 0.14
CA LEU A 190 2.26 13.45 -0.51
C LEU A 190 1.51 12.67 -1.58
N LEU A 191 0.20 12.84 -1.63
CA LEU A 191 -0.72 12.06 -2.47
C LEU A 191 -1.71 13.03 -3.14
N ILE A 192 -2.11 12.80 -4.39
CA ILE A 192 -3.20 13.56 -5.03
C ILE A 192 -4.34 12.61 -5.32
N SER A 193 -5.39 12.66 -4.49
CA SER A 193 -6.49 11.70 -4.57
C SER A 193 -7.14 11.67 -5.95
N GLY A 194 -7.52 10.46 -6.40
CA GLY A 194 -8.27 10.26 -7.63
C GLY A 194 -7.42 10.25 -8.91
N THR A 195 -6.14 10.64 -8.84
CA THR A 195 -5.27 10.71 -10.02
C THR A 195 -4.94 9.35 -10.61
N HIS A 196 -5.08 8.24 -9.88
CA HIS A 196 -5.02 6.88 -10.42
C HIS A 196 -6.06 6.63 -11.52
N LYS A 197 -7.17 7.38 -11.51
CA LYS A 197 -8.21 7.42 -12.55
C LYS A 197 -8.22 8.70 -13.38
N GLY A 198 -7.20 9.54 -13.23
CA GLY A 198 -7.09 10.82 -13.94
C GLY A 198 -7.00 10.63 -15.46
N VAL A 199 -7.70 11.47 -16.21
CA VAL A 199 -7.67 11.45 -17.69
C VAL A 199 -7.09 12.73 -18.30
N TYR A 200 -6.90 13.76 -17.49
CA TYR A 200 -6.30 15.03 -17.90
C TYR A 200 -4.86 15.13 -17.40
N GLN A 201 -4.04 15.89 -18.11
CA GLN A 201 -2.68 16.18 -17.69
C GLN A 201 -2.69 16.92 -16.35
N ALA A 202 -1.74 16.57 -15.48
CA ALA A 202 -1.59 17.20 -14.17
C ALA A 202 -1.27 18.71 -14.34
N PRO A 203 -1.91 19.61 -13.58
CA PRO A 203 -1.68 21.04 -13.69
C PRO A 203 -0.29 21.44 -13.20
N THR A 204 0.21 22.59 -13.62
CA THR A 204 1.54 23.09 -13.20
C THR A 204 1.67 23.29 -11.69
N SER A 205 0.56 23.50 -10.98
CA SER A 205 0.50 23.62 -9.52
C SER A 205 1.00 22.38 -8.78
N VAL A 206 1.00 21.20 -9.41
CA VAL A 206 1.58 19.96 -8.87
C VAL A 206 3.05 20.13 -8.53
N ASN A 207 3.77 21.03 -9.21
CA ASN A 207 5.18 21.30 -8.96
C ASN A 207 5.44 22.15 -7.70
N ASP A 208 4.41 22.67 -7.05
CA ASP A 208 4.51 23.33 -5.75
C ASP A 208 4.14 22.33 -4.64
N PRO A 209 5.07 21.96 -3.73
CA PRO A 209 4.76 21.07 -2.61
C PRO A 209 3.71 21.62 -1.64
N ASN A 210 3.47 22.94 -1.64
CA ASN A 210 2.47 23.59 -0.80
C ASN A 210 1.11 23.75 -1.50
N SER A 211 0.98 23.27 -2.73
CA SER A 211 -0.28 23.34 -3.48
C SER A 211 -1.40 22.62 -2.71
N PRO A 212 -2.62 23.19 -2.63
CA PRO A 212 -3.73 22.57 -1.90
C PRO A 212 -4.26 21.29 -2.55
N ILE A 213 -3.76 20.92 -3.74
CA ILE A 213 -4.09 19.64 -4.38
C ILE A 213 -3.42 18.46 -3.67
N TRP A 214 -2.30 18.73 -2.98
CA TRP A 214 -1.56 17.71 -2.26
C TRP A 214 -2.27 17.40 -0.95
N GLU A 215 -2.53 16.12 -0.74
CA GLU A 215 -2.95 15.59 0.53
C GLU A 215 -1.78 14.96 1.26
N THR A 216 -1.86 15.01 2.58
CA THR A 216 -0.91 14.43 3.52
C THR A 216 -1.67 13.99 4.76
N TYR A 217 -1.04 13.17 5.59
CA TYR A 217 -1.68 12.47 6.68
C TYR A 217 -0.91 12.65 7.99
N GLU A 218 -1.62 12.38 9.09
CA GLU A 218 -1.04 12.17 10.40
C GLU A 218 -1.38 10.76 10.86
N CYS A 219 -0.47 10.13 11.60
CA CYS A 219 -0.70 8.80 12.14
C CYS A 219 0.25 8.48 13.32
N PRO A 220 -0.18 7.61 14.26
CA PRO A 220 0.69 7.07 15.30
C PRO A 220 1.68 6.04 14.73
N PRO A 221 2.71 5.62 15.50
CA PRO A 221 3.56 4.48 15.16
C PRO A 221 2.74 3.22 14.88
N GLY A 222 3.25 2.35 14.00
CA GLY A 222 2.58 1.11 13.64
C GLY A 222 1.44 1.28 12.64
N SER A 223 1.27 2.47 12.07
CA SER A 223 0.25 2.74 11.06
C SER A 223 0.66 2.25 9.68
N LEU A 224 -0.33 1.85 8.89
CA LEU A 224 -0.16 1.26 7.58
C LEU A 224 -0.82 2.10 6.50
N LEU A 225 -0.03 2.59 5.55
CA LEU A 225 -0.50 3.31 4.38
C LEU A 225 -0.39 2.43 3.13
N PHE A 226 -1.50 2.27 2.43
CA PHE A 226 -1.55 1.72 1.07
C PHE A 226 -1.73 2.85 0.06
N PHE A 227 -1.04 2.79 -1.08
CA PHE A 227 -1.39 3.59 -2.25
C PHE A 227 -1.01 2.89 -3.55
N THR A 228 -1.86 3.00 -4.57
CA THR A 228 -1.52 2.48 -5.90
C THR A 228 -0.43 3.34 -6.54
N GLU A 229 0.57 2.74 -7.17
CA GLU A 229 1.60 3.48 -7.92
C GLU A 229 1.02 4.14 -9.18
N ALA A 230 -0.22 3.83 -9.57
CA ALA A 230 -0.99 4.60 -10.54
C ALA A 230 -1.34 6.02 -10.06
N LEU A 231 -1.28 6.29 -8.76
CA LEU A 231 -1.59 7.59 -8.16
C LEU A 231 -0.42 8.56 -8.33
N THR A 232 -0.71 9.82 -8.62
CA THR A 232 0.29 10.88 -8.51
C THR A 232 0.67 11.08 -7.05
N HIS A 233 1.95 10.91 -6.75
CA HIS A 233 2.47 11.00 -5.41
C HIS A 233 3.89 11.58 -5.40
N SER A 234 4.37 11.95 -4.22
CA SER A 234 5.69 12.55 -4.05
C SER A 234 6.22 12.30 -2.64
N ALA A 235 7.53 12.16 -2.53
CA ALA A 235 8.21 12.41 -1.27
C ALA A 235 8.24 13.92 -1.00
N THR A 236 8.47 14.33 0.24
CA THR A 236 8.74 15.72 0.59
C THR A 236 9.82 15.75 1.67
N PRO A 237 10.60 16.84 1.81
CA PRO A 237 11.57 16.96 2.89
C PRO A 237 10.91 16.75 4.24
N TRP A 238 11.58 16.00 5.11
CA TRP A 238 11.14 15.79 6.49
C TRP A 238 11.38 17.06 7.30
N THR A 239 10.35 17.56 7.97
CA THR A 239 10.43 18.83 8.73
C THR A 239 10.04 18.67 10.19
N ASN A 240 9.52 17.52 10.61
CA ASN A 240 9.24 17.22 12.01
C ASN A 240 10.56 17.14 12.80
N SER A 241 10.74 18.08 13.74
CA SER A 241 11.93 18.17 14.59
C SER A 241 11.85 17.33 15.87
N HIS A 242 10.72 16.67 16.14
CA HIS A 242 10.55 15.84 17.32
C HIS A 242 11.07 14.41 17.15
N ASN A 243 11.05 13.89 15.92
CA ASN A 243 11.56 12.55 15.60
C ASN A 243 11.97 12.47 14.14
N ASP A 244 12.90 11.58 13.83
CA ASP A 244 13.20 11.19 12.45
C ASP A 244 12.07 10.32 11.89
N ARG A 245 11.91 10.32 10.56
CA ARG A 245 11.04 9.36 9.89
C ARG A 245 11.75 8.02 9.84
N VAL A 246 11.05 6.97 10.27
CA VAL A 246 11.48 5.58 10.14
C VAL A 246 10.31 4.82 9.56
N ALA A 247 10.45 4.37 8.32
CA ALA A 247 9.37 3.67 7.62
C ALA A 247 9.90 2.53 6.75
N ILE A 248 9.10 1.48 6.60
CA ILE A 248 9.37 0.40 5.65
C ILE A 248 8.46 0.55 4.46
N PHE A 249 9.05 0.67 3.27
CA PHE A 249 8.32 0.78 2.01
C PHE A 249 8.48 -0.52 1.24
N SER A 250 7.39 -1.23 1.07
CA SER A 250 7.29 -2.38 0.17
C SER A 250 6.47 -2.02 -1.06
N CYS A 251 6.81 -2.63 -2.18
CA CYS A 251 6.02 -2.53 -3.40
C CYS A 251 5.56 -3.94 -3.80
N TYR A 252 4.27 -4.10 -4.08
CA TYR A 252 3.65 -5.37 -4.44
C TYR A 252 3.04 -5.28 -5.81
N ASN A 253 3.07 -6.38 -6.55
CA ASN A 253 2.52 -6.44 -7.90
C ASN A 253 1.86 -7.78 -8.15
N THR A 254 1.06 -7.84 -9.20
CA THR A 254 0.47 -9.09 -9.69
C THR A 254 1.59 -10.04 -10.12
N VAL A 255 1.47 -11.35 -9.85
CA VAL A 255 2.56 -12.32 -10.14
C VAL A 255 2.97 -12.35 -11.63
N ASN A 256 2.02 -12.10 -12.54
CA ASN A 256 2.21 -12.19 -13.98
C ASN A 256 2.46 -10.83 -14.68
N SER A 257 2.72 -9.77 -13.92
CA SER A 257 3.13 -8.48 -14.50
C SER A 257 4.56 -8.56 -15.04
N LYS A 258 4.80 -7.89 -16.17
CA LYS A 258 6.14 -7.71 -16.76
C LYS A 258 6.82 -6.47 -16.22
#